data_AF-A0A962NJ22-F1
#
_entry.id   AF-A0A962NJ22-F1
#
_cell.length_a   1.000
_cell.length_b   1.000
_cell.length_c   1.000
_cell.angle_alpha   90.00
_cell.angle_beta   90.00
_cell.angle_gamma   90.00
#
_symmetry.space_group_name_H-M   'P 1'
#
loop_
_entity.id
_entity.type
_entity.pdbx_description
1 polymer ?
#
loop_
_entity_poly.entity_id
_entity_poly.type
_entity_poly.pdbx_seq_one_letter_code
_entity_poly.pdbx_strand_id
1 'polypeptide(L)'
;MSALNHSGAAPVLIMAGGTGGHVFPGLAVAERLSAQSVPVSWMGSVGGMESRLVPEHGVPFNGIAVQRLRGQGLLSRLLAPWHLLRAVWQALTVVRRLQPRAALALGGFAAGPGGLAAWLLRVPLVVHEQNRIPGLTNRILSRLARRRLFAFAGEQQRRLQAEVVGNPVRETILGLPEQARPHDQGPLRLLVLGGSQGARYLNQTLPQALAQLGDLSVQIRHQAGAAHAEATQQAYQAAGV
;
A
#
# COMPACT_ATOMS: atom_id res chain seq x y z
N MET A 1 22.24 -33.78 4.05
CA MET A 1 23.21 -32.95 3.31
C MET A 1 22.44 -31.77 2.72
N SER A 2 22.13 -30.78 3.55
CA SER A 2 22.82 -29.47 3.65
C SER A 2 22.66 -28.60 2.39
N ALA A 3 21.64 -27.74 2.44
CA ALA A 3 21.56 -26.52 1.65
C ALA A 3 20.84 -25.43 2.48
N LEU A 4 21.34 -25.18 3.70
CA LEU A 4 21.07 -23.95 4.43
C LEU A 4 22.39 -23.19 4.51
N ASN A 5 22.70 -22.47 3.43
CA ASN A 5 23.72 -21.43 3.48
C ASN A 5 23.32 -20.28 2.56
N HIS A 6 22.55 -19.36 3.11
CA HIS A 6 22.59 -17.94 2.75
C HIS A 6 23.10 -17.19 3.98
N SER A 7 24.39 -17.32 4.28
CA SER A 7 25.11 -16.29 5.04
C SER A 7 25.05 -15.00 4.19
N GLY A 8 24.79 -13.79 4.69
CA GLY A 8 24.92 -13.32 6.07
C GLY A 8 24.33 -11.91 6.26
N ALA A 9 23.02 -11.76 6.11
CA ALA A 9 22.36 -10.46 6.26
C ALA A 9 20.92 -10.62 6.77
N ALA A 10 20.66 -10.25 8.03
CA ALA A 10 19.28 -10.19 8.57
C ALA A 10 18.37 -9.33 7.66
N PRO A 11 17.11 -9.70 7.39
CA PRO A 11 16.30 -8.98 6.42
C PRO A 11 15.78 -7.64 6.93
N VAL A 12 15.31 -6.78 6.03
CA VAL A 12 14.40 -5.68 6.35
C VAL A 12 12.97 -6.22 6.30
N LEU A 13 12.22 -6.04 7.38
CA LEU A 13 10.81 -6.45 7.45
C LEU A 13 9.92 -5.29 7.01
N ILE A 14 9.26 -5.42 5.86
CA ILE A 14 8.26 -4.45 5.39
C ILE A 14 6.87 -4.87 5.85
N MET A 15 6.13 -3.93 6.43
CA MET A 15 4.79 -4.16 6.96
C MET A 15 3.82 -3.19 6.28
N ALA A 16 3.08 -3.73 5.31
CA ALA A 16 2.06 -2.99 4.58
C ALA A 16 0.92 -3.92 4.14
N GLY A 17 -0.29 -3.38 4.04
CA GLY A 17 -1.43 -4.17 3.57
C GLY A 17 -2.73 -3.40 3.41
N GLY A 18 -3.74 -4.09 2.88
CA GLY A 18 -5.13 -3.62 2.82
C GLY A 18 -5.51 -2.77 1.61
N THR A 19 -4.62 -1.90 1.09
CA THR A 19 -4.85 -1.14 -0.16
C THR A 19 -3.55 -0.94 -0.94
N GLY A 20 -3.67 -0.65 -2.24
CA GLY A 20 -2.52 -0.35 -3.10
C GLY A 20 -1.69 0.85 -2.62
N GLY A 21 -2.29 1.81 -1.92
CA GLY A 21 -1.61 3.01 -1.41
C GLY A 21 -0.53 2.71 -0.36
N HIS A 22 -0.58 1.56 0.30
CA HIS A 22 0.48 1.11 1.22
C HIS A 22 1.37 0.04 0.59
N VAL A 23 0.77 -0.87 -0.18
CA VAL A 23 1.48 -2.03 -0.75
C VAL A 23 2.44 -1.60 -1.86
N PHE A 24 2.05 -0.71 -2.77
CA PHE A 24 2.92 -0.33 -3.89
C PHE A 24 4.16 0.49 -3.48
N PRO A 25 4.07 1.47 -2.56
CA PRO A 25 5.26 2.10 -2.02
C PRO A 25 6.19 1.12 -1.32
N GLY A 26 5.64 0.12 -0.62
CA GLY A 26 6.44 -0.93 0.01
C GLY A 26 7.14 -1.84 -0.98
N LEU A 27 6.49 -2.18 -2.10
CA LEU A 27 7.12 -2.93 -3.19
C LEU A 27 8.24 -2.11 -3.85
N ALA A 28 8.06 -0.80 -4.06
CA ALA A 28 9.12 0.06 -4.58
C ALA A 28 10.35 0.08 -3.65
N VAL A 29 10.15 0.14 -2.33
CA VAL A 29 11.24 0.01 -1.35
C VAL A 29 11.86 -1.39 -1.39
N ALA A 30 11.04 -2.44 -1.47
CA ALA A 30 11.51 -3.82 -1.54
C ALA A 30 12.41 -4.05 -2.77
N GLU A 31 11.98 -3.57 -3.94
CA GLU A 31 12.72 -3.65 -5.19
C GLU A 31 14.08 -2.95 -5.07
N ARG A 32 14.11 -1.73 -4.51
CA ARG A 32 15.36 -0.99 -4.31
C ARG A 32 16.32 -1.67 -3.34
N LEU A 33 15.80 -2.25 -2.25
CA LEU A 33 16.60 -3.01 -1.29
C LEU A 33 17.16 -4.31 -1.90
N SER A 34 16.33 -5.03 -2.66
CA SER A 34 16.75 -6.23 -3.38
C SER A 34 17.82 -5.93 -4.42
N ALA A 35 17.72 -4.81 -5.15
CA ALA A 35 18.74 -4.34 -6.08
C ALA A 35 20.08 -4.01 -5.40
N GLN A 36 20.06 -3.72 -4.10
CA GLN A 36 21.25 -3.52 -3.27
C GLN A 36 21.67 -4.80 -2.51
N SER A 37 21.12 -5.96 -2.89
CA SER A 37 21.36 -7.25 -2.24
C SER A 37 21.01 -7.27 -0.74
N VAL A 38 20.09 -6.41 -0.30
CA VAL A 38 19.54 -6.42 1.06
C VAL A 38 18.34 -7.35 1.10
N PRO A 39 18.35 -8.43 1.91
CA PRO A 39 17.21 -9.33 2.00
C PRO A 39 15.97 -8.61 2.53
N VAL A 40 14.82 -8.89 1.93
CA VAL A 40 13.53 -8.31 2.32
C VAL A 40 12.58 -9.42 2.72
N SER A 41 11.75 -9.17 3.73
CA SER A 41 10.61 -10.01 4.06
C SER A 41 9.39 -9.14 4.29
N TRP A 42 8.20 -9.65 4.01
CA TRP A 42 6.96 -8.90 4.12
C TRP A 42 6.06 -9.46 5.21
N MET A 43 5.38 -8.59 5.95
CA MET A 43 4.29 -8.94 6.84
C MET A 43 3.00 -8.25 6.39
N GLY A 44 1.97 -9.06 6.16
CA GLY A 44 0.68 -8.59 5.64
C GLY A 44 -0.50 -9.33 6.24
N SER A 45 -1.70 -8.94 5.84
CA SER A 45 -2.93 -9.61 6.26
C SER A 45 -3.17 -10.87 5.42
N VAL A 46 -3.55 -11.96 6.08
CA VAL A 46 -4.05 -13.15 5.37
C VAL A 46 -5.31 -12.78 4.58
N GLY A 47 -5.31 -13.09 3.28
CA GLY A 47 -6.40 -12.77 2.35
C GLY A 47 -6.43 -11.32 1.86
N GLY A 48 -5.45 -10.49 2.24
CA GLY A 48 -5.28 -9.16 1.66
C GLY A 48 -4.72 -9.22 0.24
N MET A 49 -4.85 -8.14 -0.54
CA MET A 49 -4.27 -8.11 -1.91
C MET A 49 -2.76 -8.38 -1.91
N GLU A 50 -2.08 -7.99 -0.82
CA GLU A 50 -0.66 -8.22 -0.61
C GLU A 50 -0.28 -9.70 -0.55
N SER A 51 -1.20 -10.60 -0.13
CA SER A 51 -0.88 -12.03 -0.02
C SER A 51 -0.65 -12.69 -1.38
N ARG A 52 -1.18 -12.08 -2.44
CA ARG A 52 -0.92 -12.50 -3.83
C ARG A 52 0.20 -11.67 -4.45
N LEU A 53 0.09 -10.34 -4.35
CA LEU A 53 0.96 -9.43 -5.08
C LEU A 53 2.43 -9.48 -4.62
N VAL A 54 2.67 -9.66 -3.32
CA VAL A 54 4.04 -9.64 -2.76
C VAL A 54 4.84 -10.88 -3.20
N PRO A 55 4.30 -12.12 -3.11
CA PRO A 55 4.96 -13.29 -3.69
C PRO A 55 5.19 -13.20 -5.20
N GLU A 56 4.27 -12.61 -5.97
CA GLU A 56 4.45 -12.38 -7.43
C GLU A 56 5.67 -11.49 -7.74
N HIS A 57 6.10 -10.64 -6.79
CA HIS A 57 7.31 -9.82 -6.90
C HIS A 57 8.55 -10.47 -6.25
N GLY A 58 8.48 -11.77 -5.93
CA GLY A 58 9.62 -12.53 -5.39
C GLY A 58 9.96 -12.23 -3.93
N VAL A 59 9.06 -11.57 -3.17
CA VAL A 59 9.31 -11.23 -1.76
C VAL A 59 8.65 -12.27 -0.83
N PRO A 60 9.38 -12.85 0.14
CA PRO A 60 8.81 -13.77 1.12
C PRO A 60 7.69 -13.13 1.95
N PHE A 61 6.52 -13.77 1.99
CA PHE A 61 5.32 -13.26 2.67
C PHE A 61 5.03 -13.97 4.00
N ASN A 62 4.78 -13.18 5.05
CA ASN A 62 4.38 -13.64 6.37
C ASN A 62 2.99 -13.09 6.70
N GLY A 63 1.97 -13.93 6.52
CA GLY A 63 0.59 -13.55 6.83
C GLY A 63 0.28 -13.57 8.32
N ILE A 64 -0.39 -12.53 8.81
CA ILE A 64 -1.01 -12.52 10.15
C ILE A 64 -2.53 -12.36 10.02
N ALA A 65 -3.26 -12.94 10.98
CA ALA A 65 -4.71 -12.93 11.00
C ALA A 65 -5.23 -11.58 11.53
N VAL A 66 -5.18 -10.56 10.67
CA VAL A 66 -5.70 -9.22 10.97
C VAL A 66 -6.47 -8.68 9.78
N GLN A 67 -7.68 -8.20 10.01
CA GLN A 67 -8.57 -7.69 8.97
C GLN A 67 -9.23 -6.39 9.40
N ARG A 68 -9.84 -5.72 8.43
CA ARG A 68 -10.57 -4.46 8.62
C ARG A 68 -11.83 -4.72 9.45
N LEU A 69 -11.94 -4.07 10.62
CA LEU A 69 -13.11 -4.19 11.52
C LEU A 69 -14.35 -3.41 11.04
N ARG A 70 -14.24 -2.59 9.98
CA ARG A 70 -15.37 -1.80 9.46
C ARG A 70 -16.39 -2.70 8.78
N GLY A 71 -17.65 -2.56 9.17
CA GLY A 71 -18.78 -3.35 8.65
C GLY A 71 -19.05 -4.65 9.41
N GLN A 72 -18.29 -4.94 10.48
CA GLN A 72 -18.48 -6.16 11.27
C GLN A 72 -19.52 -5.96 12.39
N GLY A 73 -20.28 -7.03 12.68
CA GLY A 73 -21.35 -7.06 13.67
C GLY A 73 -20.86 -6.84 15.12
N LEU A 74 -21.79 -6.67 16.05
CA LEU A 74 -21.50 -6.37 17.46
C LEU A 74 -20.52 -7.38 18.09
N LEU A 75 -20.69 -8.67 17.77
CA LEU A 75 -19.84 -9.76 18.25
C LEU A 75 -18.37 -9.58 17.83
N SER A 76 -18.13 -9.20 16.57
CA SER A 76 -16.76 -8.98 16.07
C SER A 76 -16.08 -7.78 16.72
N ARG A 77 -16.85 -6.76 17.13
CA ARG A 77 -16.32 -5.62 17.90
C ARG A 77 -15.93 -6.03 19.32
N LEU A 78 -16.73 -6.88 19.96
CA LEU A 78 -16.42 -7.43 21.29
C LEU A 78 -15.16 -8.32 21.26
N LEU A 79 -14.98 -9.10 20.20
CA LEU A 79 -13.81 -9.97 20.02
C LEU A 79 -12.58 -9.24 19.47
N ALA A 80 -12.70 -7.96 19.06
CA ALA A 80 -11.62 -7.20 18.45
C ALA A 80 -10.33 -7.14 19.30
N PRO A 81 -10.39 -6.96 20.65
CA PRO A 81 -9.20 -7.01 21.48
C PRO A 81 -8.49 -8.38 21.42
N TRP A 82 -9.25 -9.47 21.43
CA TRP A 82 -8.69 -10.82 21.35
C TRP A 82 -8.03 -11.09 19.99
N HIS A 83 -8.68 -10.68 18.90
CA HIS A 83 -8.09 -10.75 17.57
C HIS A 83 -6.81 -9.92 17.45
N LEU A 84 -6.78 -8.74 18.07
CA LEU A 84 -5.59 -7.89 18.10
C LEU A 84 -4.45 -8.56 18.87
N LEU A 85 -4.71 -9.12 20.06
CA LEU A 85 -3.71 -9.85 20.86
C LEU A 85 -3.15 -11.04 20.09
N ARG A 86 -4.01 -11.81 19.42
CA ARG A 86 -3.58 -12.92 18.55
C ARG A 86 -2.71 -12.42 17.40
N ALA A 87 -3.07 -11.33 16.74
CA ALA A 87 -2.28 -10.76 15.66
C ALA A 87 -0.91 -10.25 16.14
N VAL A 88 -0.84 -9.64 17.34
CA VAL A 88 0.41 -9.22 17.97
C VAL A 88 1.28 -10.44 18.30
N TRP A 89 0.70 -11.52 18.84
CA TRP A 89 1.44 -12.74 19.12
C TRP A 89 2.00 -13.39 17.84
N GLN A 90 1.21 -13.46 16.78
CA GLN A 90 1.68 -13.94 15.47
C GLN A 90 2.82 -13.07 14.92
N ALA A 91 2.67 -11.74 15.02
CA ALA A 91 3.71 -10.81 14.60
C ALA A 91 5.00 -10.97 15.42
N LEU A 92 4.91 -11.14 16.75
CA LEU A 92 6.05 -11.43 17.61
C LEU A 92 6.78 -12.70 17.19
N THR A 93 6.05 -13.78 16.88
CA THR A 93 6.64 -15.03 16.40
C THR A 93 7.39 -14.84 15.09
N VAL A 94 6.82 -14.10 14.14
CA VAL A 94 7.48 -13.79 12.86
C VAL A 94 8.73 -12.93 13.07
N VAL A 95 8.65 -11.86 13.86
CA VAL A 95 9.80 -10.97 14.11
C VAL A 95 10.92 -11.71 14.85
N ARG A 96 10.59 -12.56 15.84
CA ARG A 96 11.58 -13.40 16.54
C ARG A 96 12.28 -14.38 15.61
N ARG A 97 11.53 -15.03 14.71
CA ARG A 97 12.08 -15.99 13.75
C ARG A 97 12.97 -15.30 12.71
N LEU A 98 12.54 -14.16 12.18
CA LEU A 98 13.25 -13.45 11.12
C LEU A 98 14.44 -12.63 11.62
N GLN A 99 14.42 -12.23 12.90
CA GLN A 99 15.41 -11.33 13.50
C GLN A 99 15.79 -10.15 12.58
N PRO A 100 14.81 -9.38 12.08
CA PRO A 100 15.07 -8.38 11.06
C PRO A 100 15.98 -7.27 11.59
N ARG A 101 16.87 -6.75 10.72
CA ARG A 101 17.77 -5.64 11.08
C ARG A 101 17.04 -4.32 11.29
N ALA A 102 15.89 -4.18 10.63
CA ALA A 102 15.00 -3.03 10.69
C ALA A 102 13.60 -3.44 10.24
N ALA A 103 12.60 -2.71 10.71
CA ALA A 103 11.20 -2.89 10.34
C ALA A 103 10.65 -1.59 9.74
N LEU A 104 10.03 -1.65 8.56
CA LEU A 104 9.40 -0.52 7.89
C LEU A 104 7.87 -0.68 7.93
N ALA A 105 7.20 0.18 8.67
CA ALA A 105 5.73 0.28 8.71
C ALA A 105 5.25 1.32 7.70
N LEU A 106 4.48 0.89 6.70
CA LEU A 106 3.87 1.77 5.70
C LEU A 106 2.38 2.00 5.94
N GLY A 107 1.75 1.22 6.82
CA GLY A 107 0.33 1.33 7.15
C GLY A 107 -0.47 0.09 6.78
N GLY A 108 -1.79 0.17 6.90
CA GLY A 108 -2.67 -1.00 6.83
C GLY A 108 -2.80 -1.75 8.15
N PHE A 109 -3.61 -2.81 8.15
CA PHE A 109 -4.00 -3.53 9.37
C PHE A 109 -2.85 -4.37 9.95
N ALA A 110 -1.97 -4.89 9.10
CA ALA A 110 -0.81 -5.67 9.52
C ALA A 110 0.31 -4.82 10.16
N ALA A 111 0.45 -3.56 9.74
CA ALA A 111 1.49 -2.68 10.24
C ALA A 111 1.37 -2.39 11.74
N GLY A 112 0.14 -2.36 12.30
CA GLY A 112 -0.09 -2.10 13.73
C GLY A 112 0.53 -3.18 14.62
N PRO A 113 0.04 -4.44 14.56
CA PRO A 113 0.62 -5.55 15.32
C PRO A 113 2.10 -5.80 15.00
N GLY A 114 2.47 -5.69 13.72
CA GLY A 114 3.87 -5.83 13.28
C GLY A 114 4.80 -4.80 13.88
N GLY A 115 4.41 -3.51 13.82
CA GLY A 115 5.20 -2.41 14.36
C GLY A 115 5.32 -2.48 15.88
N LEU A 116 4.25 -2.87 16.57
CA LEU A 116 4.29 -3.11 18.02
C LEU A 116 5.23 -4.28 18.36
N ALA A 117 5.16 -5.39 17.62
CA ALA A 117 6.05 -6.53 17.82
C ALA A 117 7.52 -6.16 17.57
N ALA A 118 7.82 -5.38 16.53
CA ALA A 118 9.16 -4.87 16.26
C ALA A 118 9.68 -4.00 17.42
N TRP A 119 8.85 -3.09 17.92
CA TRP A 119 9.20 -2.23 19.06
C TRP A 119 9.44 -3.03 20.35
N LEU A 120 8.56 -3.98 20.68
CA LEU A 120 8.69 -4.86 21.85
C LEU A 120 9.98 -5.68 21.82
N LEU A 121 10.41 -6.10 20.63
CA LEU A 121 11.64 -6.86 20.41
C LEU A 121 12.86 -5.98 20.11
N ARG A 122 12.74 -4.65 20.28
CA ARG A 122 13.79 -3.65 20.08
C ARG A 122 14.39 -3.66 18.66
N VAL A 123 13.64 -4.12 17.66
CA VAL A 123 14.00 -3.96 16.25
C VAL A 123 13.81 -2.48 15.87
N PRO A 124 14.80 -1.84 15.21
CA PRO A 124 14.66 -0.47 14.73
C PRO A 124 13.42 -0.30 13.83
N LEU A 125 12.42 0.43 14.33
CA LEU A 125 11.18 0.70 13.63
C LEU A 125 11.26 2.02 12.86
N VAL A 126 11.02 1.97 11.56
CA VAL A 126 10.81 3.11 10.67
C VAL A 126 9.35 3.16 10.29
N VAL A 127 8.71 4.31 10.43
CA VAL A 127 7.33 4.54 9.96
C VAL A 127 7.35 5.50 8.80
N HIS A 128 6.61 5.17 7.74
CA HIS A 128 6.41 6.05 6.60
C HIS A 128 4.92 6.29 6.35
N GLU A 129 4.51 7.56 6.32
CA GLU A 129 3.15 7.99 6.03
C GLU A 129 3.03 8.55 4.60
N GLN A 130 2.16 7.94 3.80
CA GLN A 130 1.95 8.31 2.40
C GLN A 130 0.91 9.43 2.23
N ASN A 131 0.02 9.59 3.20
CA ASN A 131 -1.11 10.50 3.12
C ASN A 131 -0.79 11.85 3.76
N ARG A 132 -1.57 12.88 3.40
CA ARG A 132 -1.49 14.19 4.07
C ARG A 132 -1.93 14.13 5.54
N ILE A 133 -2.92 13.30 5.84
CA ILE A 133 -3.41 13.06 7.21
C ILE A 133 -3.00 11.64 7.60
N PRO A 134 -2.22 11.46 8.68
CA PRO A 134 -1.74 10.15 9.04
C PRO A 134 -2.88 9.22 9.47
N GLY A 135 -2.82 7.98 8.99
CA GLY A 135 -3.72 6.93 9.44
C GLY A 135 -3.53 6.62 10.93
N LEU A 136 -4.55 6.05 11.58
CA LEU A 136 -4.50 5.74 13.02
C LEU A 136 -3.27 4.89 13.38
N THR A 137 -3.01 3.85 12.60
CA THR A 137 -1.86 2.95 12.78
C THR A 137 -0.54 3.72 12.77
N ASN A 138 -0.27 4.48 11.70
CA ASN A 138 0.97 5.22 11.55
C ASN A 138 1.09 6.34 12.61
N ARG A 139 -0.02 6.99 12.98
CA ARG A 139 -0.04 8.01 14.03
C ARG A 139 0.38 7.44 15.39
N ILE A 140 -0.07 6.23 15.73
CA ILE A 140 0.34 5.54 16.98
C ILE A 140 1.79 5.09 16.86
N LEU A 141 2.14 4.35 15.81
CA LEU A 141 3.49 3.79 15.64
C LEU A 141 4.57 4.85 15.51
N SER A 142 4.26 6.03 14.97
CA SER A 142 5.23 7.13 14.87
C SER A 142 5.79 7.54 16.23
N ARG A 143 5.01 7.40 17.32
CA ARG A 143 5.49 7.69 18.68
C ARG A 143 6.51 6.67 19.17
N LEU A 144 6.48 5.46 18.62
CA LEU A 144 7.37 4.34 18.96
C LEU A 144 8.56 4.23 17.99
N ALA A 145 8.44 4.83 16.80
CA ALA A 145 9.41 4.70 15.72
C ALA A 145 10.71 5.45 16.00
N ARG A 146 11.82 4.85 15.58
CA ARG A 146 13.16 5.46 15.59
C ARG A 146 13.30 6.53 14.50
N ARG A 147 12.68 6.31 13.33
CA ARG A 147 12.62 7.27 12.23
C ARG A 147 11.17 7.40 11.75
N ARG A 148 10.78 8.63 11.47
CA ARG A 148 9.42 9.01 11.04
C ARG A 148 9.57 9.72 9.70
N LEU A 149 8.98 9.15 8.66
CA LEU A 149 9.07 9.63 7.30
C LEU A 149 7.67 10.01 6.81
N PHE A 150 7.53 11.15 6.16
CA PHE A 150 6.27 11.64 5.63
C PHE A 150 6.44 12.01 4.16
N ALA A 151 5.43 11.68 3.36
CA ALA A 151 5.42 12.05 1.96
C ALA A 151 5.23 13.55 1.75
N PHE A 152 4.49 14.21 2.64
CA PHE A 152 4.11 15.60 2.51
C PHE A 152 4.43 16.39 3.78
N ALA A 153 4.87 17.64 3.59
CA ALA A 153 4.97 18.60 4.69
C ALA A 153 3.57 18.92 5.23
N GLY A 154 3.46 19.09 6.55
CA GLY A 154 2.17 19.36 7.19
C GLY A 154 2.27 19.50 8.70
N GLU A 155 1.16 19.89 9.32
CA GLU A 155 1.10 20.12 10.77
C GLU A 155 1.52 18.88 11.58
N GLN A 156 0.98 17.71 11.23
CA GLN A 156 1.30 16.46 11.92
C GLN A 156 2.76 16.06 11.76
N GLN A 157 3.33 16.23 10.56
CA GLN A 157 4.74 16.00 10.29
C GLN A 157 5.62 16.89 11.19
N ARG A 158 5.32 18.19 11.28
CA ARG A 158 6.05 19.12 12.17
C ARG A 158 5.92 18.75 13.64
N ARG A 159 4.69 18.44 14.09
CA ARG A 159 4.43 18.01 15.48
C ARG A 159 5.21 16.76 15.86
N LEU A 160 5.37 15.83 14.92
CA LEU A 160 6.12 14.58 15.11
C LEU A 160 7.62 14.73 14.80
N GLN A 161 8.08 15.92 14.41
CA GLN A 161 9.47 16.18 13.96
C GLN A 161 9.93 15.13 12.93
N ALA A 162 9.05 14.80 11.98
CA ALA A 162 9.29 13.78 10.98
C ALA A 162 10.00 14.35 9.74
N GLU A 163 10.76 13.52 9.04
CA GLU A 163 11.46 13.87 7.81
C GLU A 163 10.49 13.85 6.61
N VAL A 164 10.57 14.83 5.72
CA VAL A 164 9.77 14.85 4.49
C VAL A 164 10.58 14.24 3.35
N VAL A 165 10.13 13.10 2.82
CA VAL A 165 10.88 12.30 1.84
C VAL A 165 10.11 12.00 0.54
N GLY A 166 8.87 12.48 0.42
CA GLY A 166 8.00 12.11 -0.70
C GLY A 166 7.46 10.68 -0.58
N ASN A 167 6.78 10.20 -1.63
CA ASN A 167 6.32 8.82 -1.70
C ASN A 167 7.29 7.98 -2.52
N PRO A 168 7.65 6.76 -2.07
CA PRO A 168 8.35 5.80 -2.91
C PRO A 168 7.53 5.50 -4.17
N VAL A 169 8.16 5.71 -5.32
CA VAL A 169 7.59 5.46 -6.65
C VAL A 169 8.40 4.35 -7.32
N ARG A 170 7.73 3.52 -8.13
CA ARG A 170 8.38 2.42 -8.87
C ARG A 170 9.31 2.97 -9.95
N GLU A 171 10.40 2.25 -10.21
CA GLU A 171 11.42 2.65 -11.18
C GLU A 171 10.84 2.85 -12.59
N THR A 172 9.87 2.03 -12.98
CA THR A 172 9.18 2.13 -14.27
C THR A 172 8.44 3.45 -14.49
N ILE A 173 8.02 4.13 -13.42
CA ILE A 173 7.41 5.46 -13.50
C ILE A 173 8.49 6.54 -13.51
N LEU A 174 9.56 6.35 -12.72
CA LEU A 174 10.69 7.29 -12.69
C LEU A 174 11.46 7.33 -14.02
N GLY A 175 11.50 6.21 -14.75
CA GLY A 175 12.11 6.10 -16.07
C GLY A 175 11.25 6.61 -17.24
N LEU A 176 10.07 7.20 -16.97
CA LEU A 176 9.27 7.82 -18.02
C LEU A 176 9.95 9.11 -18.52
N PRO A 177 9.86 9.43 -19.83
CA PRO A 177 10.41 10.67 -20.34
C PRO A 177 9.74 11.88 -19.69
N GLU A 178 10.56 12.86 -19.31
CA GLU A 178 10.14 14.07 -18.58
C GLU A 178 9.19 14.96 -19.41
N GLN A 179 9.35 14.93 -20.74
CA GLN A 179 8.47 15.61 -21.66
C GLN A 179 7.30 14.70 -22.01
N ALA A 180 6.08 15.13 -21.63
CA ALA A 180 4.88 14.64 -22.28
C ALA A 180 5.07 14.82 -23.79
N ARG A 181 4.81 13.75 -24.58
CA ARG A 181 4.79 13.89 -26.04
C ARG A 181 3.95 15.13 -26.36
N PRO A 182 4.44 16.07 -27.19
CA PRO A 182 3.64 17.22 -27.59
C PRO A 182 2.26 16.71 -28.00
N HIS A 183 1.21 17.46 -27.63
CA HIS A 183 -0.14 17.08 -28.01
C HIS A 183 -0.19 17.10 -29.55
N ASP A 184 -0.03 15.92 -30.16
CA ASP A 184 -0.26 15.74 -31.57
C ASP A 184 -1.70 16.19 -31.86
N GLN A 185 -1.96 16.72 -33.05
CA GLN A 185 -3.30 17.18 -33.48
C GLN A 185 -4.29 16.01 -33.58
N GLY A 186 -4.74 15.48 -32.44
CA GLY A 186 -5.59 14.30 -32.31
C GLY A 186 -6.46 14.36 -31.05
N PRO A 187 -7.22 13.29 -30.77
CA PRO A 187 -8.16 13.27 -29.65
C PRO A 187 -7.45 13.46 -28.30
N LEU A 188 -8.10 14.18 -27.39
CA LEU A 188 -7.67 14.32 -26.00
C LEU A 188 -7.63 12.93 -25.35
N ARG A 189 -6.51 12.54 -24.76
CA ARG A 189 -6.37 11.24 -24.10
C ARG A 189 -6.70 11.35 -22.62
N LEU A 190 -7.83 10.78 -22.19
CA LEU A 190 -8.30 10.79 -20.81
C LEU A 190 -8.04 9.45 -20.11
N LEU A 191 -7.14 9.45 -19.13
CA LEU A 191 -6.94 8.33 -18.22
C LEU A 191 -7.73 8.56 -16.92
N VAL A 192 -8.66 7.65 -16.62
CA VAL A 192 -9.50 7.70 -15.42
C VAL A 192 -9.08 6.60 -14.46
N LEU A 193 -8.68 6.98 -13.25
CA LEU A 193 -8.17 6.05 -12.23
C LEU A 193 -9.15 5.97 -11.06
N GLY A 194 -9.87 4.85 -10.95
CA GLY A 194 -10.77 4.56 -9.82
C GLY A 194 -10.08 3.97 -8.59
N GLY A 195 -8.77 3.67 -8.66
CA GLY A 195 -8.04 2.94 -7.64
C GLY A 195 -8.33 1.44 -7.65
N SER A 196 -7.62 0.65 -6.83
CA SER A 196 -7.64 -0.83 -6.93
C SER A 196 -9.02 -1.48 -6.82
N GLN A 197 -9.97 -0.83 -6.15
CA GLN A 197 -11.35 -1.32 -5.99
C GLN A 197 -12.34 -0.69 -6.99
N GLY A 198 -11.89 0.29 -7.77
CA GLY A 198 -12.76 1.14 -8.57
C GLY A 198 -13.39 2.26 -7.74
N ALA A 199 -13.82 3.32 -8.43
CA ALA A 199 -14.53 4.44 -7.82
C ALA A 199 -15.96 4.47 -8.39
N ARG A 200 -16.91 3.88 -7.67
CA ARG A 200 -18.30 3.75 -8.15
C ARG A 200 -18.90 5.08 -8.61
N TYR A 201 -18.61 6.17 -7.91
CA TYR A 201 -19.05 7.50 -8.31
C TYR A 201 -18.53 7.85 -9.73
N LEU A 202 -17.22 7.75 -9.96
CA LEU A 202 -16.63 8.02 -11.28
C LEU A 202 -17.17 7.07 -12.36
N ASN A 203 -17.32 5.78 -12.02
CA ASN A 203 -17.86 4.77 -12.93
C ASN A 203 -19.26 5.13 -13.47
N GLN A 204 -20.07 5.82 -12.67
CA GLN A 204 -21.46 6.15 -13.00
C GLN A 204 -21.61 7.56 -13.58
N THR A 205 -20.90 8.55 -13.03
CA THR A 205 -21.10 9.96 -13.39
C THR A 205 -20.26 10.40 -14.57
N LEU A 206 -19.06 9.83 -14.74
CA LEU A 206 -18.14 10.28 -15.78
C LEU A 206 -18.65 10.02 -17.20
N PRO A 207 -19.27 8.86 -17.53
CA PRO A 207 -19.89 8.67 -18.85
C PRO A 207 -20.90 9.76 -19.20
N GLN A 208 -21.79 10.10 -18.26
CA GLN A 208 -22.83 11.12 -18.44
C GLN A 208 -22.24 12.52 -18.58
N ALA A 209 -21.19 12.84 -17.83
CA ALA A 209 -20.50 14.12 -17.93
C ALA A 209 -19.78 14.26 -19.28
N LEU A 210 -19.16 13.19 -19.77
CA LEU A 210 -18.46 13.19 -21.07
C LEU A 210 -19.42 13.33 -22.24
N ALA A 211 -20.62 12.73 -22.16
CA ALA A 211 -21.65 12.91 -23.18
C ALA A 211 -22.10 14.37 -23.35
N GLN A 212 -21.90 15.21 -22.34
CA GLN A 212 -22.23 16.64 -22.38
C GLN A 212 -21.12 17.51 -23.00
N LEU A 213 -19.94 16.95 -23.29
CA LEU A 213 -18.81 17.73 -23.82
C LEU A 213 -18.91 18.04 -25.33
N GLY A 214 -19.98 17.61 -26.02
CA GLY A 214 -20.18 17.88 -27.44
C GLY A 214 -19.15 17.18 -28.34
N ASP A 215 -18.69 17.86 -29.40
CA ASP A 215 -17.79 17.30 -30.43
C ASP A 215 -16.31 17.16 -30.00
N LEU A 216 -16.02 17.25 -28.69
CA LEU A 216 -14.66 17.05 -28.21
C LEU A 216 -14.25 15.59 -28.45
N SER A 217 -13.32 15.37 -29.37
CA SER A 217 -12.77 14.05 -29.62
C SER A 217 -11.91 13.61 -28.43
N VAL A 218 -12.38 12.63 -27.65
CA VAL A 218 -11.68 12.11 -26.46
C VAL A 218 -11.46 10.60 -26.60
N GLN A 219 -10.23 10.15 -26.37
CA GLN A 219 -9.90 8.74 -26.21
C GLN A 219 -9.81 8.39 -24.71
N ILE A 220 -10.67 7.50 -24.24
CA ILE A 220 -10.84 7.24 -22.81
C ILE A 220 -10.26 5.88 -22.44
N ARG A 221 -9.46 5.86 -21.37
CA ARG A 221 -9.05 4.63 -20.69
C ARG A 221 -9.49 4.71 -19.23
N HIS A 222 -10.49 3.93 -18.84
CA HIS A 222 -11.07 3.97 -17.48
C HIS A 222 -10.76 2.69 -16.70
N GLN A 223 -10.03 2.84 -15.60
CA GLN A 223 -9.81 1.80 -14.61
C GLN A 223 -10.99 1.71 -13.62
N ALA A 224 -12.01 0.93 -13.98
CA ALA A 224 -13.30 0.85 -13.27
C ALA A 224 -13.31 -0.02 -12.00
N GLY A 225 -12.31 -0.88 -11.81
CA GLY A 225 -12.31 -1.93 -10.79
C GLY A 225 -12.94 -3.24 -11.28
N ALA A 226 -12.40 -4.38 -10.88
CA ALA A 226 -12.75 -5.69 -11.47
C ALA A 226 -14.25 -6.03 -11.35
N ALA A 227 -14.86 -5.71 -10.21
CA ALA A 227 -16.28 -5.97 -9.97
C ALA A 227 -17.23 -5.03 -10.72
N HIS A 228 -16.71 -3.99 -11.38
CA HIS A 228 -17.51 -2.94 -12.01
C HIS A 228 -17.18 -2.72 -13.48
N ALA A 229 -16.21 -3.46 -14.04
CA ALA A 229 -15.72 -3.24 -15.39
C ALA A 229 -16.84 -3.27 -16.44
N GLU A 230 -17.65 -4.32 -16.43
CA GLU A 230 -18.75 -4.51 -17.38
C GLU A 230 -19.84 -3.45 -17.23
N ALA A 231 -20.27 -3.18 -15.98
CA ALA A 231 -21.27 -2.15 -15.71
C ALA A 231 -20.81 -0.74 -16.13
N THR A 232 -19.53 -0.41 -15.92
CA THR A 232 -18.96 0.86 -16.37
C THR A 232 -18.92 0.93 -17.89
N GLN A 233 -18.56 -0.16 -18.58
CA GLN A 233 -18.56 -0.20 -20.04
C GLN A 233 -19.97 0.02 -20.61
N GLN A 234 -20.98 -0.62 -20.02
CA GLN A 234 -22.38 -0.40 -20.39
C GLN A 234 -22.82 1.05 -20.16
N ALA A 235 -22.35 1.69 -19.08
CA ALA A 235 -22.64 3.10 -18.80
C ALA A 235 -22.05 4.05 -19.85
N TYR A 236 -20.85 3.76 -20.37
CA TYR A 236 -20.27 4.48 -21.51
C TYR A 236 -21.11 4.31 -22.78
N GLN A 237 -21.45 3.07 -23.13
CA GLN A 237 -22.28 2.77 -24.30
C GLN A 237 -23.66 3.45 -24.23
N ALA A 238 -24.32 3.41 -23.07
CA ALA A 238 -25.61 4.05 -22.86
C ALA A 238 -25.55 5.59 -22.93
N ALA A 239 -24.39 6.17 -22.60
CA ALA A 239 -24.15 7.60 -22.70
C ALA A 239 -23.75 8.04 -24.12
N GLY A 240 -23.53 7.10 -25.05
CA GLY A 240 -23.09 7.39 -26.42
C GLY A 240 -21.63 7.83 -26.52
N VAL A 241 -20.78 7.39 -25.57
CA VAL A 241 -19.35 7.75 -25.45
C VAL A 241 -18.47 6.52 -25.65
#